data_AF-A0A8I1I368-F1
#
_entry.id   AF-A0A8I1I368-F1
#
_cell.length_a   1.000
_cell.length_b   1.000
_cell.length_c   1.000
_cell.angle_alpha   90.00
_cell.angle_beta   90.00
_cell.angle_gamma   90.00
#
_symmetry.space_group_name_H-M   'P 1'
#
loop_
_entity.id
_entity.type
_entity.pdbx_description
1 polymer ?
#
loop_
_entity_poly.entity_id
_entity_poly.type
_entity_poly.pdbx_seq_one_letter_code
_entity_poly.pdbx_strand_id
1 'polypeptide(L)'
;MLIELEHHKHGKTYDKLTKELHVTKDKVEELVKSLVAKDLVTDDNGTVISTEDGKEVCKKVEKHRRETDQTITQMLSKDETIGLVNVLKKMLEKEEN
;
A
#
# COMPACT_ATOMS: atom_id res chain seq x y z
N MET A 1 0.49 -4.47 0.84
CA MET A 1 1.16 -4.79 2.12
C MET A 1 2.52 -4.11 2.26
N LEU A 2 3.52 -4.34 1.41
CA LEU A 2 4.84 -3.67 1.56
C LEU A 2 4.75 -2.13 1.51
N ILE A 3 3.93 -1.57 0.62
CA ILE A 3 3.65 -0.12 0.58
C ILE A 3 3.04 0.36 1.90
N GLU A 4 2.07 -0.41 2.43
CA GLU A 4 1.39 -0.11 3.69
C GLU A 4 2.33 -0.13 4.90
N LEU A 5 3.35 -0.99 4.86
CA LEU A 5 4.36 -1.11 5.92
C LEU A 5 5.46 -0.05 5.80
N GLU A 6 5.83 0.38 4.60
CA GLU A 6 6.89 1.36 4.35
C GLU A 6 6.60 2.71 5.01
N HIS A 7 5.33 3.13 5.02
CA HIS A 7 4.94 4.41 5.58
C HIS A 7 4.86 4.39 7.12
N HIS A 8 5.18 3.26 7.77
CA HIS A 8 5.06 3.07 9.21
C HIS A 8 6.34 2.50 9.84
N LYS A 9 7.09 3.37 10.51
CA LYS A 9 8.38 3.03 11.17
C LYS A 9 8.30 1.89 12.20
N HIS A 10 7.12 1.61 12.74
CA HIS A 10 6.89 0.61 13.79
C HIS A 10 6.17 -0.66 13.31
N GLY A 11 5.93 -0.80 12.00
CA GLY A 11 5.13 -1.89 11.46
C GLY A 11 3.64 -1.78 11.78
N LYS A 12 2.90 -2.85 11.52
CA LYS A 12 1.44 -2.92 11.71
C LYS A 12 0.98 -4.27 12.24
N THR A 13 -0.07 -4.25 13.04
CA THR A 13 -0.76 -5.47 13.48
C THR A 13 -1.64 -6.03 12.36
N TYR A 14 -1.96 -7.32 12.43
CA TYR A 14 -2.90 -7.97 11.51
C TYR A 14 -4.25 -7.25 11.44
N ASP A 15 -4.78 -6.77 12.56
CA ASP A 15 -6.04 -6.02 12.59
C ASP A 15 -5.96 -4.67 11.85
N LYS A 16 -4.80 -4.01 11.87
CA LYS A 16 -4.61 -2.79 11.06
C LYS A 16 -4.48 -3.12 9.59
N LEU A 17 -3.70 -4.16 9.27
CA LEU A 17 -3.50 -4.60 7.89
C LEU A 17 -4.79 -5.06 7.22
N THR A 18 -5.66 -5.79 7.92
CA THR A 18 -6.97 -6.21 7.38
C THR A 18 -7.85 -5.03 7.03
N LYS A 19 -7.88 -4.00 7.89
CA LYS A 19 -8.65 -2.77 7.66
C LYS A 19 -8.11 -1.95 6.49
N GLU A 20 -6.81 -1.69 6.45
CA GLU A 20 -6.22 -0.83 5.42
C GLU A 20 -6.16 -1.51 4.06
N LEU A 21 -5.88 -2.81 4.02
CA LEU A 21 -5.84 -3.58 2.79
C LEU A 21 -7.24 -4.05 2.34
N HIS A 22 -8.27 -3.85 3.16
CA HIS A 22 -9.65 -4.28 2.89
C HIS A 22 -9.75 -5.77 2.52
N VAL A 23 -9.03 -6.63 3.25
CA VAL A 23 -9.02 -8.09 3.06
C VAL A 23 -9.22 -8.83 4.38
N THR A 24 -9.61 -10.09 4.31
CA THR A 24 -9.81 -10.93 5.50
C THR A 24 -8.51 -11.23 6.23
N LYS A 25 -8.61 -11.57 7.51
CA LYS A 25 -7.46 -11.95 8.35
C LYS A 25 -6.67 -13.11 7.75
N ASP A 26 -7.35 -14.17 7.33
CA ASP A 26 -6.72 -15.34 6.70
C ASP A 26 -5.87 -14.96 5.47
N LYS A 27 -6.34 -13.96 4.69
CA LYS A 27 -5.58 -13.47 3.52
C LYS A 27 -4.36 -12.65 3.93
N VAL A 28 -4.46 -11.85 4.99
CA VAL A 28 -3.29 -11.17 5.55
C VAL A 28 -2.27 -12.19 6.07
N GLU A 29 -2.71 -13.22 6.80
CA GLU A 29 -1.83 -14.29 7.31
C GLU A 29 -1.13 -15.04 6.18
N GLU A 30 -1.85 -15.41 5.12
CA GLU A 30 -1.27 -16.05 3.93
C GLU A 30 -0.21 -15.15 3.27
N LEU A 31 -0.52 -13.86 3.10
CA LEU A 31 0.40 -12.88 2.54
C LEU A 31 1.64 -12.69 3.41
N VAL A 32 1.48 -12.54 4.73
CA VAL A 32 2.59 -12.33 5.66
C VAL A 32 3.51 -13.54 5.64
N LYS A 33 2.95 -14.75 5.73
CA LYS A 33 3.73 -15.99 5.62
C LYS A 33 4.54 -16.05 4.32
N SER A 34 3.94 -15.66 3.18
CA SER A 34 4.67 -15.63 1.91
C SER A 34 5.78 -14.58 1.87
N LEU A 35 5.62 -13.43 2.54
CA LEU A 35 6.64 -12.38 2.56
C LEU A 35 7.76 -12.69 3.56
N VAL A 36 7.45 -13.30 4.71
CA VAL A 36 8.43 -13.81 5.68
C VAL A 36 9.31 -14.87 5.02
N ALA A 37 8.72 -15.80 4.26
CA ALA A 37 9.47 -16.83 3.53
C ALA A 37 10.44 -16.26 2.47
N LYS A 38 10.26 -14.99 2.08
CA LYS A 38 11.12 -14.26 1.12
C LYS A 38 12.03 -13.24 1.80
N ASP A 39 12.04 -13.21 3.13
CA ASP A 39 12.79 -12.24 3.94
C ASP A 39 12.45 -10.77 3.63
N LEU A 40 11.20 -10.50 3.22
CA LEU A 40 10.73 -9.14 2.90
C LEU A 40 10.04 -8.47 4.09
N VAL A 41 9.56 -9.26 5.05
CA VAL A 41 8.98 -8.78 6.31
C VAL A 41 9.35 -9.72 7.43
N THR A 42 9.33 -9.22 8.66
CA THR A 42 9.34 -10.03 9.89
C THR A 42 7.99 -9.92 10.59
N ASP A 43 7.63 -10.96 11.33
CA ASP A 43 6.51 -10.94 12.28
C ASP A 43 7.08 -11.01 13.69
N ASP A 44 7.06 -9.87 14.39
CA ASP A 44 7.47 -9.76 15.78
C ASP A 44 6.22 -9.75 16.68
N ASN A 45 5.85 -10.93 17.17
CA ASN A 45 4.71 -11.15 18.08
C ASN A 45 3.40 -10.51 17.61
N GLY A 46 3.04 -10.67 16.33
CA GLY A 46 1.80 -10.15 15.76
C GLY A 46 1.92 -8.74 15.20
N THR A 47 3.14 -8.17 15.18
CA THR A 47 3.46 -6.91 14.51
C THR A 47 4.36 -7.20 13.30
N VAL A 48 3.84 -6.92 12.11
CA VAL A 48 4.54 -7.13 10.85
C VAL A 48 5.37 -5.89 10.52
N ILE A 49 6.66 -6.07 10.23
CA ILE A 49 7.63 -4.99 9.96
C ILE A 49 8.40 -5.31 8.66
N SER A 50 8.62 -4.32 7.79
CA SER A 50 9.45 -4.50 6.59
C SER A 50 10.93 -4.67 6.95
N THR A 51 11.58 -5.66 6.35
CA THR A 51 13.05 -5.79 6.35
C THR A 51 13.68 -4.74 5.43
N GLU A 52 15.01 -4.60 5.44
CA GLU A 52 15.70 -3.71 4.49
C GLU A 52 15.46 -4.13 3.02
N ASP A 53 15.50 -5.43 2.72
CA ASP A 53 15.19 -5.97 1.40
C ASP A 53 13.72 -5.69 1.03
N GLY A 54 12.80 -5.83 1.99
CA GLY A 54 11.40 -5.43 1.84
C GLY A 54 11.22 -3.97 1.46
N LYS A 55 11.97 -3.06 2.10
CA LYS A 55 11.97 -1.62 1.78
C LYS A 55 12.53 -1.35 0.38
N GLU A 56 13.60 -2.05 -0.02
CA GLU A 56 14.17 -1.89 -1.36
C GLU A 56 13.18 -2.36 -2.44
N VAL A 57 12.53 -3.50 -2.24
CA VAL A 57 11.46 -3.98 -3.12
C VAL A 57 10.30 -2.98 -3.14
N CYS A 58 9.91 -2.44 -1.99
CA CYS A 58 8.85 -1.44 -1.91
C CYS A 58 9.17 -0.19 -2.74
N LYS A 59 10.40 0.33 -2.66
CA LYS A 59 10.86 1.47 -3.49
C LYS A 59 10.74 1.19 -4.98
N LYS A 60 11.06 -0.02 -5.43
CA LYS A 60 10.91 -0.43 -6.84
C LYS A 60 9.43 -0.46 -7.25
N VAL A 61 8.56 -0.98 -6.40
CA VAL A 61 7.10 -1.00 -6.63
C VAL A 61 6.54 0.43 -6.66
N GLU A 62 6.92 1.32 -5.74
CA GLU A 62 6.47 2.71 -5.73
C GLU A 62 6.96 3.50 -6.95
N LYS A 63 8.16 3.21 -7.45
CA LYS A 63 8.65 3.78 -8.71
C LYS A 63 7.75 3.34 -9.87
N HIS A 64 7.50 2.04 -9.99
CA HIS A 64 6.65 1.50 -11.05
C HIS A 64 5.20 2.02 -10.97
N ARG A 65 4.65 2.18 -9.76
CA ARG A 65 3.34 2.83 -9.54
C ARG A 65 3.33 4.24 -10.13
N ARG A 66 4.33 5.06 -9.80
CA ARG A 66 4.43 6.44 -10.32
C ARG A 66 4.54 6.50 -11.84
N GLU A 67 5.33 5.61 -12.43
CA GLU A 67 5.46 5.49 -13.89
C GLU A 67 4.13 5.09 -14.54
N THR A 68 3.39 4.18 -13.91
CA THR A 68 2.07 3.73 -14.37
C THR A 68 1.05 4.84 -14.26
N ASP A 69 0.97 5.53 -13.11
CA ASP A 69 0.07 6.66 -12.89
C ASP A 69 0.33 7.75 -13.94
N GLN A 70 1.59 8.09 -14.17
CA GLN A 70 1.98 9.05 -15.19
C GLN A 70 1.55 8.58 -16.59
N THR A 71 1.73 7.30 -16.93
CA THR A 71 1.33 6.75 -18.23
C THR A 71 -0.18 6.83 -18.44
N ILE A 72 -0.97 6.61 -17.40
CA ILE A 72 -2.44 6.70 -17.45
C ILE A 72 -2.87 8.18 -17.59
N THR A 73 -2.25 9.08 -16.83
CA THR A 73 -2.65 10.50 -16.80
C THR A 73 -1.97 11.37 -17.84
N GLN A 74 -1.02 10.85 -18.63
CA GLN A 74 -0.23 11.66 -19.58
C GLN A 74 -1.06 12.39 -20.63
N MET A 75 -2.26 11.90 -20.93
CA MET A 75 -3.18 12.51 -21.89
C MET A 75 -4.00 13.67 -21.29
N LEU A 76 -3.95 13.85 -19.97
CA LEU A 76 -4.64 14.93 -19.28
C LEU A 76 -3.70 16.13 -19.12
N SER A 77 -4.23 17.32 -19.33
CA SER A 77 -3.57 18.54 -18.87
C SER A 77 -3.50 18.58 -17.33
N LYS A 78 -2.69 19.50 -16.80
CA LYS A 78 -2.58 19.70 -15.35
C LYS A 78 -3.94 20.07 -14.72
N ASP A 79 -4.72 20.91 -15.40
CA ASP A 79 -6.02 21.36 -14.90
C ASP A 79 -7.05 20.22 -14.90
N GLU A 80 -7.07 19.40 -15.94
CA GLU A 80 -7.91 18.21 -16.02
C GLU A 80 -7.52 17.17 -14.94
N THR A 81 -6.22 16.99 -14.69
CA THR A 81 -5.72 16.10 -13.64
C THR A 81 -6.18 16.58 -12.26
N ILE A 82 -6.08 17.87 -11.97
CA ILE A 82 -6.56 18.45 -10.70
C ILE A 82 -8.08 18.30 -10.59
N GLY A 83 -8.81 18.56 -11.68
CA GLY A 83 -10.26 18.36 -11.74
C GLY A 83 -10.68 16.92 -11.40
N LEU A 84 -10.01 15.93 -12.00
CA LEU A 84 -10.24 14.51 -11.73
C LEU A 84 -9.97 14.16 -10.26
N VAL A 85 -8.84 14.59 -9.71
CA VAL A 85 -8.48 14.34 -8.30
C VAL A 85 -9.53 14.91 -7.35
N ASN A 86 -10.06 16.11 -7.63
CA ASN A 86 -11.09 16.74 -6.80
C ASN A 86 -12.41 15.98 -6.84
N VAL A 87 -12.80 15.42 -7.99
CA VAL A 87 -14.01 14.58 -8.10
C VAL A 87 -13.82 13.30 -7.31
N LEU A 88 -12.68 12.61 -7.47
CA LEU A 88 -12.37 11.37 -6.75
C LEU A 88 -12.37 11.57 -5.22
N LYS A 89 -11.77 12.66 -4.72
CA LYS A 89 -11.80 13.00 -3.29
C LYS A 89 -13.22 13.15 -2.74
N LYS A 90 -14.08 13.88 -3.47
CA LYS A 90 -15.49 14.05 -3.08
C LYS A 90 -16.29 12.74 -3.09
N MET A 91 -15.88 11.77 -3.90
CA MET A 91 -16.52 10.45 -3.90
C MET A 91 -16.08 9.63 -2.69
N LEU A 92 -14.79 9.64 -2.36
CA LEU A 92 -14.26 8.97 -1.17
C LEU A 92 -14.89 9.50 0.13
N GLU A 93 -14.99 10.82 0.29
CA GLU A 93 -15.64 11.45 1.45
C GLU A 93 -17.11 11.07 1.63
N LYS A 94 -17.79 10.64 0.56
CA LYS A 94 -19.19 10.18 0.63
C LYS A 94 -19.31 8.70 0.99
N GLU A 95 -18.31 7.88 0.70
CA GLU A 95 -18.30 6.45 1.03
C GLU A 95 -17.80 6.17 2.45
N GLU A 96 -17.04 7.10 3.04
CA GLU A 96 -16.56 7.01 4.44
C GLU A 96 -17.59 7.49 5.49
N ASN A 97 -18.76 8.02 5.09
CA ASN A 97 -19.87 8.47 5.95
C ASN A 97 -21.07 7.52 5.88
#